data_AF-A0A956K4P7-F1
#
_entry.id   AF-A0A956K4P7-F1
#
_cell.length_a   1.000
_cell.length_b   1.000
_cell.length_c   1.000
_cell.angle_alpha   90.00
_cell.angle_beta   90.00
_cell.angle_gamma   90.00
#
_symmetry.space_group_name_H-M   'P 1'
#
loop_
_entity.id
_entity.type
_entity.pdbx_description
1 polymer ?
#
loop_
_entity_poly.entity_id
_entity_poly.type
_entity_poly.pdbx_seq_one_letter_code
_entity_poly.pdbx_strand_id
1 'polypeptide(L)'
;MALPCVALSASLACVNLELPNDAGSDDAPLFECEGGDCSHALSGELILFVNARLSDEGSAFQSHLPLTGTDDGTFIGNDLYLYDPTAVCDDGGNGCRLVHLGNLRLDESLGETSVEDGSLRKFVVRDLAWHPQQGLWAATFDTLNDEWSLSTLKVDDWNRQDNLVAVERWVIPPGPAESPDTDPCYWFESVSGLGFAGDDLLLGVRGAGSKGLLTDGSLLRVRTEVFDEGHCVHPSDISQDPLYYACGTVCEPWCSFGASIGVAGDVIEDREGIGASAWLRSEDEQAMALARNELWSCQAPDPGDIADAVPDNVFLDEVIRGDEIDALARVGGELYGLSVLGKVYRIDEEARIVTQVDDLGPLFPEQGLRLRGATEVVVPSE
;
A
#
# COMPACT_ATOMS: atom_id res chain seq x y z
N MET A 1 38.24 -42.53 -18.24
CA MET A 1 37.45 -41.60 -19.09
C MET A 1 36.31 -41.10 -18.24
N ALA A 2 36.48 -39.92 -17.66
CA ALA A 2 35.46 -39.21 -16.90
C ALA A 2 34.84 -38.17 -17.83
N LEU A 3 33.51 -38.13 -17.90
CA LEU A 3 32.73 -37.05 -18.51
C LEU A 3 32.43 -36.02 -17.41
N PRO A 4 32.57 -34.71 -17.67
CA PRO A 4 32.37 -33.69 -16.66
C PRO A 4 30.88 -33.41 -16.46
N CYS A 5 30.53 -33.23 -15.18
CA CYS A 5 29.28 -32.63 -14.72
C CYS A 5 29.33 -31.14 -15.04
N VAL A 6 28.40 -30.62 -15.83
CA VAL A 6 28.18 -29.18 -15.96
C VAL A 6 27.20 -28.79 -14.86
N ALA A 7 27.73 -28.28 -13.76
CA ALA A 7 26.96 -27.54 -12.78
C ALA A 7 26.77 -26.13 -13.33
N LEU A 8 25.55 -25.79 -13.74
CA LEU A 8 25.13 -24.40 -13.90
C LEU A 8 24.74 -23.90 -12.51
N SER A 9 25.67 -23.19 -11.86
CA SER A 9 25.38 -22.35 -10.73
C SER A 9 24.74 -21.06 -11.24
N ALA A 10 23.42 -21.00 -11.27
CA ALA A 10 22.70 -19.73 -11.31
C ALA A 10 22.70 -19.21 -9.86
N SER A 11 23.47 -18.16 -9.60
CA SER A 11 23.34 -17.38 -8.37
C SER A 11 22.02 -16.61 -8.47
N LEU A 12 20.98 -17.09 -7.80
CA LEU A 12 19.84 -16.24 -7.44
C LEU A 12 20.42 -15.17 -6.51
N ALA A 13 20.52 -13.93 -7.01
CA ALA A 13 20.74 -12.79 -6.15
C ALA A 13 19.46 -12.61 -5.33
N CYS A 14 19.43 -13.19 -4.12
CA CYS A 14 18.47 -12.76 -3.11
C CYS A 14 18.70 -11.26 -2.86
N VAL A 15 17.64 -10.48 -2.67
CA VAL A 15 17.79 -9.18 -2.02
C VAL A 15 18.49 -9.48 -0.69
N ASN A 16 19.64 -8.85 -0.47
CA ASN A 16 20.54 -9.18 0.63
C ASN A 16 19.93 -8.70 1.95
N LEU A 17 18.92 -9.43 2.43
CA LEU A 17 18.31 -9.22 3.74
C LEU A 17 19.22 -9.90 4.77
N GLU A 18 20.38 -9.33 5.06
CA GLU A 18 21.18 -9.75 6.21
C GLU A 18 20.47 -9.29 7.49
N LEU A 19 19.66 -10.18 8.06
CA LEU A 19 19.07 -9.98 9.38
C LEU A 19 20.06 -10.38 10.48
N PRO A 20 20.04 -9.71 11.64
CA PRO A 20 20.99 -9.96 12.72
C PRO A 20 20.86 -11.40 13.26
N ASN A 21 22.00 -12.01 13.58
CA ASN A 21 22.02 -13.20 14.43
C ASN A 21 21.59 -12.81 15.85
N ASP A 22 20.66 -13.58 16.42
CA ASP A 22 20.13 -13.40 17.76
C ASP A 22 21.20 -13.23 18.85
N ALA A 23 20.83 -12.37 19.82
CA ALA A 23 21.32 -12.27 21.18
C ALA A 23 22.66 -11.55 21.44
N GLY A 24 22.55 -10.28 21.86
CA GLY A 24 23.30 -9.80 23.04
C GLY A 24 24.48 -8.85 22.80
N SER A 25 24.51 -8.08 21.72
CA SER A 25 25.45 -6.95 21.58
C SER A 25 24.72 -5.61 21.61
N ASP A 26 25.24 -4.68 22.40
CA ASP A 26 24.81 -3.28 22.58
C ASP A 26 24.96 -2.40 21.30
N ASP A 27 25.06 -3.01 20.12
CA ASP A 27 25.18 -2.31 18.85
C ASP A 27 23.94 -2.62 17.99
N ALA A 28 23.10 -1.61 17.85
CA ALA A 28 21.94 -1.55 16.96
C ALA A 28 22.32 -1.86 15.51
N PRO A 29 21.60 -2.72 14.76
CA PRO A 29 21.83 -2.85 13.33
C PRO A 29 21.13 -1.69 12.63
N LEU A 30 21.88 -0.62 12.37
CA LEU A 30 21.58 0.30 11.27
C LEU A 30 21.93 -0.45 9.99
N PHE A 31 20.98 -0.55 9.06
CA PHE A 31 21.10 -1.20 7.75
C PHE A 31 22.49 -1.02 7.12
N GLU A 32 23.28 -2.09 7.08
CA GLU A 32 24.63 -2.04 6.53
C GLU A 32 24.59 -2.30 5.02
N CYS A 33 24.64 -1.23 4.23
CA CYS A 33 24.90 -1.35 2.80
C CYS A 33 26.32 -1.88 2.58
N GLU A 34 26.50 -2.81 1.63
CA GLU A 34 27.82 -3.39 1.35
C GLU A 34 28.84 -2.28 1.03
N GLY A 35 29.86 -2.12 1.88
CA GLY A 35 30.90 -1.11 1.69
C GLY A 35 30.48 0.34 1.98
N GLY A 36 29.29 0.56 2.57
CA GLY A 36 28.78 1.87 2.98
C GLY A 36 28.18 2.73 1.85
N ASP A 37 28.08 2.19 0.64
CA ASP A 37 27.35 2.82 -0.47
C ASP A 37 25.92 2.25 -0.54
N CYS A 38 24.95 3.10 -0.25
CA CYS A 38 23.53 2.75 -0.26
C CYS A 38 22.81 3.23 -1.51
N SER A 39 23.54 3.65 -2.55
CA SER A 39 22.93 4.11 -3.80
C SER A 39 22.32 2.95 -4.60
N HIS A 40 21.40 3.27 -5.51
CA HIS A 40 20.87 2.33 -6.50
C HIS A 40 20.70 2.97 -7.89
N ALA A 41 20.55 2.14 -8.92
CA ALA A 41 20.52 2.62 -10.30
C ALA A 41 19.11 2.85 -10.89
N LEU A 42 18.05 2.44 -10.19
CA LEU A 42 16.67 2.60 -10.70
C LEU A 42 16.28 4.09 -10.75
N SER A 43 15.72 4.51 -11.88
CA SER A 43 15.21 5.88 -12.11
C SER A 43 14.14 5.86 -13.20
N GLY A 44 13.40 6.97 -13.34
CA GLY A 44 12.28 7.09 -14.28
C GLY A 44 10.94 6.71 -13.66
N GLU A 45 9.99 6.31 -14.51
CA GLU A 45 8.68 5.79 -14.08
C GLU A 45 8.84 4.38 -13.52
N LEU A 46 8.48 4.20 -12.25
CA LEU A 46 8.65 2.95 -11.51
C LEU A 46 7.38 2.64 -10.73
N ILE A 47 7.28 1.41 -10.23
CA ILE A 47 6.27 1.00 -9.26
C ILE A 47 6.88 1.09 -7.87
N LEU A 48 6.32 1.92 -7.00
CA LEU A 48 6.59 1.87 -5.56
C LEU A 48 5.57 0.94 -4.93
N PHE A 49 6.00 -0.02 -4.11
CA PHE A 49 5.07 -0.83 -3.33
C PHE A 49 5.50 -0.95 -1.87
N VAL A 50 4.51 -1.25 -1.02
CA VAL A 50 4.74 -1.53 0.39
C VAL A 50 4.68 -3.02 0.67
N ASN A 51 5.68 -3.51 1.40
CA ASN A 51 5.61 -4.82 2.03
C ASN A 51 5.02 -4.65 3.43
N ALA A 52 3.76 -5.04 3.62
CA ALA A 52 3.07 -4.89 4.91
C ALA A 52 3.52 -5.93 5.95
N ARG A 53 4.53 -6.76 5.64
CA ARG A 53 5.23 -7.53 6.66
C ARG A 53 5.82 -6.57 7.70
N LEU A 54 5.70 -6.97 8.95
CA LEU A 54 6.35 -6.31 10.07
C LEU A 54 7.80 -6.83 10.11
N SER A 55 8.75 -5.96 10.45
CA SER A 55 10.13 -5.94 9.97
C SER A 55 11.11 -7.07 10.39
N ASP A 56 10.67 -8.27 10.82
CA ASP A 56 11.59 -9.40 11.06
C ASP A 56 11.00 -10.81 10.78
N GLU A 57 11.89 -11.81 10.69
CA GLU A 57 11.57 -13.23 10.44
C GLU A 57 11.10 -13.97 11.71
N GLY A 58 11.48 -13.49 12.90
CA GLY A 58 11.26 -14.14 14.21
C GLY A 58 9.98 -13.70 14.95
N SER A 59 9.50 -12.49 14.71
CA SER A 59 8.29 -11.91 15.30
C SER A 59 7.03 -12.36 14.57
N ALA A 60 6.98 -13.60 14.08
CA ALA A 60 5.78 -14.29 13.59
C ALA A 60 4.60 -13.39 13.16
N PHE A 61 4.82 -12.43 12.25
CA PHE A 61 3.77 -11.57 11.69
C PHE A 61 3.09 -10.58 12.66
N GLN A 62 3.59 -10.34 13.90
CA GLN A 62 2.80 -9.64 14.93
C GLN A 62 3.35 -8.31 15.45
N SER A 63 4.59 -7.89 15.12
CA SER A 63 5.09 -6.59 15.57
C SER A 63 6.26 -6.00 14.80
N HIS A 64 6.31 -4.67 14.72
CA HIS A 64 7.48 -3.88 14.30
C HIS A 64 8.64 -3.97 15.28
N LEU A 65 9.85 -3.75 14.75
CA LEU A 65 11.07 -3.74 15.53
C LEU A 65 11.23 -2.39 16.26
N PRO A 66 11.51 -2.38 17.57
CA PRO A 66 11.91 -1.14 18.25
C PRO A 66 13.23 -0.65 17.67
N LEU A 67 13.34 0.65 17.44
CA LEU A 67 14.60 1.23 17.01
C LEU A 67 15.57 1.23 18.20
N THR A 68 16.56 0.33 18.15
CA THR A 68 17.55 0.17 19.22
C THR A 68 18.38 1.43 19.40
N GLY A 69 18.57 1.86 20.66
CA GLY A 69 19.33 3.07 20.99
C GLY A 69 18.49 4.33 21.15
N THR A 70 17.17 4.24 20.98
CA THR A 70 16.24 5.31 21.36
C THR A 70 15.40 4.88 22.57
N ASP A 71 15.36 5.70 23.61
CA ASP A 71 14.55 5.47 24.82
C ASP A 71 13.10 5.95 24.65
N ASP A 72 12.68 6.26 23.42
CA ASP A 72 11.51 7.09 23.08
C ASP A 72 10.31 6.32 22.49
N GLY A 73 10.38 5.00 22.35
CA GLY A 73 9.28 4.21 21.77
C GLY A 73 9.18 4.32 20.25
N THR A 74 10.27 4.66 19.56
CA THR A 74 10.37 4.63 18.10
C THR A 74 10.44 3.20 17.56
N PHE A 75 9.78 2.92 16.44
CA PHE A 75 9.81 1.66 15.71
C PHE A 75 10.20 1.83 14.24
N ILE A 76 10.84 0.80 13.69
CA ILE A 76 11.03 0.61 12.26
C ILE A 76 9.80 -0.12 11.72
N GLY A 77 9.06 0.55 10.84
CA GLY A 77 7.81 0.07 10.27
C GLY A 77 7.98 -0.71 8.96
N ASN A 78 6.91 -0.72 8.16
CA ASN A 78 6.86 -1.42 6.88
C ASN A 78 7.97 -0.97 5.90
N ASP A 79 8.37 -1.87 5.02
CA ASP A 79 9.35 -1.62 3.97
C ASP A 79 8.69 -1.05 2.70
N LEU A 80 9.38 -0.11 2.07
CA LEU A 80 9.06 0.37 0.72
C LEU A 80 10.09 -0.17 -0.28
N TYR A 81 9.60 -0.57 -1.46
CA TYR A 81 10.42 -1.07 -2.55
C TYR A 81 10.09 -0.37 -3.86
N LEU A 82 11.12 -0.08 -4.65
CA LEU A 82 10.97 0.35 -6.03
C LEU A 82 11.13 -0.84 -6.97
N TYR A 83 10.28 -0.92 -7.98
CA TYR A 83 10.25 -1.98 -8.97
C TYR A 83 10.12 -1.42 -10.39
N ASP A 84 11.03 -1.82 -11.28
CA ASP A 84 11.00 -1.54 -12.72
C ASP A 84 10.52 -2.78 -13.50
N PRO A 85 9.24 -2.84 -13.93
CA PRO A 85 8.75 -3.96 -14.72
C PRO A 85 9.36 -4.07 -16.12
N THR A 86 10.05 -3.02 -16.59
CA THR A 86 10.58 -2.91 -17.96
C THR A 86 12.08 -3.20 -18.04
N ALA A 87 12.80 -3.14 -16.92
CA ALA A 87 14.23 -3.40 -16.87
C ALA A 87 14.57 -4.82 -17.35
N VAL A 88 15.75 -4.96 -17.95
CA VAL A 88 16.28 -6.25 -18.43
C VAL A 88 17.53 -6.57 -17.63
N CYS A 89 17.50 -7.66 -16.86
CA CYS A 89 18.64 -8.10 -16.07
C CYS A 89 19.63 -8.91 -16.92
N ASP A 90 20.91 -8.61 -16.79
CA ASP A 90 21.99 -9.27 -17.54
C ASP A 90 22.10 -10.78 -17.25
N ASP A 91 21.69 -11.20 -16.07
CA ASP A 91 21.68 -12.60 -15.62
C ASP A 91 20.44 -13.39 -16.09
N GLY A 92 19.49 -12.72 -16.75
CA GLY A 92 18.20 -13.27 -17.17
C GLY A 92 17.21 -13.52 -16.03
N GLY A 93 17.53 -13.10 -14.81
CA GLY A 93 16.63 -13.06 -13.67
C GLY A 93 15.82 -11.76 -13.59
N ASN A 94 15.31 -11.46 -12.40
CA ASN A 94 14.52 -10.26 -12.12
C ASN A 94 15.07 -9.43 -10.94
N GLY A 95 16.15 -9.87 -10.29
CA GLY A 95 16.71 -9.19 -9.11
C GLY A 95 17.15 -7.75 -9.36
N CYS A 96 17.60 -7.42 -10.58
CA CYS A 96 18.00 -6.05 -10.93
C CYS A 96 16.81 -5.07 -11.02
N ARG A 97 15.57 -5.59 -11.09
CA ARG A 97 14.35 -4.80 -11.24
C ARG A 97 13.85 -4.25 -9.92
N LEU A 98 14.31 -4.78 -8.80
CA LEU A 98 13.78 -4.52 -7.48
C LEU A 98 14.86 -3.94 -6.59
N VAL A 99 14.54 -2.89 -5.85
CA VAL A 99 15.42 -2.33 -4.83
C VAL A 99 14.62 -1.92 -3.61
N HIS A 100 15.20 -2.13 -2.42
CA HIS A 100 14.66 -1.58 -1.18
C HIS A 100 14.89 -0.06 -1.17
N LEU A 101 13.85 0.70 -0.83
CA LEU A 101 13.92 2.16 -0.74
C LEU A 101 14.18 2.62 0.70
N GLY A 102 13.63 1.89 1.66
CA GLY A 102 13.77 2.18 3.08
C GLY A 102 12.57 1.71 3.89
N ASN A 103 12.53 2.13 5.15
CA ASN A 103 11.50 1.76 6.11
C ASN A 103 10.76 2.97 6.65
N LEU A 104 9.50 2.77 7.05
CA LEU A 104 8.79 3.78 7.82
C LEU A 104 9.47 4.02 9.17
N ARG A 105 9.58 5.29 9.54
CA ARG A 105 9.93 5.71 10.90
C ARG A 105 8.64 5.98 11.66
N LEU A 106 8.40 5.22 12.72
CA LEU A 106 7.22 5.33 13.56
C LEU A 106 7.62 5.85 14.93
N ASP A 107 7.32 7.10 15.25
CA ASP A 107 7.72 7.74 16.50
C ASP A 107 6.59 8.57 17.12
N GLU A 108 6.91 9.34 18.17
CA GLU A 108 5.97 10.18 18.92
C GLU A 108 5.20 11.20 18.07
N SER A 109 5.70 11.55 16.88
CA SER A 109 5.00 12.45 15.96
C SER A 109 3.67 11.88 15.45
N LEU A 110 3.46 10.57 15.57
CA LEU A 110 2.22 9.90 15.19
C LEU A 110 1.12 10.00 16.25
N GLY A 111 1.39 10.62 17.40
CA GLY A 111 0.45 10.79 18.50
C GLY A 111 0.94 10.11 19.77
N GLU A 112 0.86 10.83 20.88
CA GLU A 112 1.28 10.37 22.21
C GLU A 112 0.51 9.11 22.61
N THR A 113 -0.79 9.05 22.28
CA THR A 113 -1.65 7.89 22.57
C THR A 113 -1.06 6.61 21.99
N SER A 114 -0.57 6.68 20.75
CA SER A 114 -0.05 5.49 20.07
C SER A 114 1.29 5.00 20.63
N VAL A 115 2.05 5.91 21.24
CA VAL A 115 3.28 5.55 21.95
C VAL A 115 2.93 4.93 23.30
N GLU A 116 2.03 5.55 24.06
CA GLU A 116 1.66 5.12 25.42
C GLU A 116 1.02 3.72 25.46
N ASP A 117 0.16 3.41 24.50
CA ASP A 117 -0.50 2.11 24.41
C ASP A 117 0.32 1.05 23.65
N GLY A 118 1.42 1.47 23.01
CA GLY A 118 2.29 0.64 22.19
C GLY A 118 1.68 0.19 20.86
N SER A 119 0.65 0.87 20.38
CA SER A 119 -0.03 0.58 19.11
C SER A 119 0.85 0.76 17.88
N LEU A 120 1.85 1.65 17.94
CA LEU A 120 2.83 1.80 16.87
C LEU A 120 3.51 0.49 16.51
N ARG A 121 3.59 -0.46 17.45
CA ARG A 121 4.10 -1.81 17.22
C ARG A 121 3.32 -2.60 16.16
N LYS A 122 2.07 -2.25 15.87
CA LYS A 122 1.17 -2.92 14.90
C LYS A 122 0.55 -1.95 13.89
N PHE A 123 1.12 -0.75 13.78
CA PHE A 123 0.75 0.21 12.75
C PHE A 123 1.02 -0.39 11.37
N VAL A 124 0.12 -0.25 10.41
CA VAL A 124 0.35 -0.78 9.06
C VAL A 124 -0.03 0.21 7.99
N VAL A 125 0.80 0.31 6.96
CA VAL A 125 0.36 0.87 5.68
C VAL A 125 -0.44 -0.20 4.94
N ARG A 126 -1.63 0.20 4.49
CA ARG A 126 -2.61 -0.65 3.81
C ARG A 126 -2.64 -0.40 2.33
N ASP A 127 -2.39 0.83 1.89
CA ASP A 127 -2.20 1.14 0.48
C ASP A 127 -1.41 2.44 0.28
N LEU A 128 -0.97 2.73 -0.94
CA LEU A 128 -0.15 3.86 -1.35
C LEU A 128 -0.76 4.60 -2.53
N ALA A 129 -0.62 5.92 -2.56
CA ALA A 129 -0.95 6.73 -3.73
C ALA A 129 0.08 7.83 -3.90
N TRP A 130 0.48 8.14 -5.14
CA TRP A 130 1.43 9.22 -5.40
C TRP A 130 0.86 10.23 -6.39
N HIS A 131 1.21 11.50 -6.15
CA HIS A 131 0.90 12.59 -7.06
C HIS A 131 2.11 13.53 -7.18
N PRO A 132 2.45 14.01 -8.40
CA PRO A 132 3.64 14.82 -8.61
C PRO A 132 3.63 16.17 -7.85
N GLN A 133 2.46 16.69 -7.48
CA GLN A 133 2.35 17.92 -6.67
C GLN A 133 1.93 17.68 -5.22
N GLN A 134 1.32 16.53 -4.89
CA GLN A 134 0.81 16.26 -3.53
C GLN A 134 1.69 15.26 -2.77
N GLY A 135 2.68 14.66 -3.42
CA GLY A 135 3.62 13.73 -2.80
C GLY A 135 3.06 12.32 -2.66
N LEU A 136 3.66 11.55 -1.74
CA LEU A 136 3.26 10.18 -1.45
C LEU A 136 2.27 10.17 -0.28
N TRP A 137 1.17 9.47 -0.47
CA TRP A 137 0.08 9.27 0.46
C TRP A 137 -0.08 7.79 0.78
N ALA A 138 -0.68 7.51 1.93
CA ALA A 138 -0.93 6.16 2.39
C ALA A 138 -2.26 6.07 3.15
N ALA A 139 -2.99 4.99 2.90
CA ALA A 139 -4.04 4.55 3.80
C ALA A 139 -3.38 3.72 4.88
N THR A 140 -3.60 4.07 6.15
CA THR A 140 -2.92 3.45 7.28
C THR A 140 -3.91 2.99 8.32
N PHE A 141 -3.52 1.98 9.10
CA PHE A 141 -4.38 1.39 10.11
C PHE A 141 -3.61 1.13 11.40
N ASP A 142 -4.15 1.64 12.49
CA ASP A 142 -3.73 1.30 13.84
C ASP A 142 -4.54 0.09 14.32
N THR A 143 -3.89 -1.07 14.30
CA THR A 143 -4.54 -2.34 14.67
C THR A 143 -4.97 -2.41 16.13
N LEU A 144 -4.29 -1.69 17.04
CA LEU A 144 -4.60 -1.78 18.46
C LEU A 144 -5.77 -0.88 18.83
N ASN A 145 -5.81 0.31 18.24
CA ASN A 145 -6.90 1.26 18.43
C ASN A 145 -8.10 1.02 17.52
N ASP A 146 -7.97 0.15 16.50
CA ASP A 146 -9.00 -0.12 15.49
C ASP A 146 -9.33 1.14 14.66
N GLU A 147 -8.31 1.96 14.39
CA GLU A 147 -8.46 3.28 13.79
C GLU A 147 -7.85 3.34 12.40
N TRP A 148 -8.65 3.83 11.44
CA TRP A 148 -8.19 4.13 10.08
C TRP A 148 -7.67 5.56 10.00
N SER A 149 -6.63 5.75 9.18
CA SER A 149 -6.01 7.05 8.97
C SER A 149 -5.56 7.24 7.54
N LEU A 150 -5.43 8.51 7.16
CA LEU A 150 -4.67 8.92 5.99
C LEU A 150 -3.32 9.45 6.47
N SER A 151 -2.28 9.18 5.69
CA SER A 151 -0.91 9.58 6.01
C SER A 151 -0.21 10.15 4.79
N THR A 152 0.65 11.15 5.00
CA THR A 152 1.67 11.50 4.02
C THR A 152 2.98 10.80 4.38
N LEU A 153 3.71 10.37 3.36
CA LEU A 153 4.99 9.71 3.49
C LEU A 153 6.07 10.57 2.82
N LYS A 154 7.19 10.78 3.52
CA LYS A 154 8.30 11.57 2.98
C LYS A 154 9.56 10.72 2.86
N VAL A 155 9.99 10.54 1.62
CA VAL A 155 11.29 9.95 1.26
C VAL A 155 12.26 11.11 1.01
N ASP A 156 13.34 11.17 1.78
CA ASP A 156 14.32 12.26 1.69
C ASP A 156 15.24 12.13 0.46
N ASP A 157 15.66 10.91 0.12
CA ASP A 157 16.51 10.65 -1.05
C ASP A 157 16.08 9.37 -1.79
N TRP A 158 15.45 9.55 -2.94
CA TRP A 158 14.93 8.46 -3.77
C TRP A 158 16.00 7.63 -4.47
N ASN A 159 17.28 7.99 -4.38
CA ASN A 159 18.38 7.21 -4.95
C ASN A 159 19.08 6.32 -3.90
N ARG A 160 18.58 6.32 -2.65
CA ARG A 160 19.15 5.59 -1.53
C ARG A 160 18.24 4.44 -1.09
N GLN A 161 18.87 3.42 -0.51
CA GLN A 161 18.19 2.22 -0.01
C GLN A 161 17.96 2.25 1.51
N ASP A 162 18.62 3.14 2.25
CA ASP A 162 18.63 3.20 3.71
C ASP A 162 17.74 4.33 4.26
N ASN A 163 16.69 4.72 3.53
CA ASN A 163 15.82 5.81 3.98
C ASN A 163 15.05 5.42 5.26
N LEU A 164 14.96 6.39 6.18
CA LEU A 164 13.94 6.42 7.22
C LEU A 164 12.80 7.32 6.74
N VAL A 165 11.78 6.71 6.17
CA VAL A 165 10.63 7.37 5.57
C VAL A 165 9.78 7.98 6.67
N ALA A 166 9.67 9.30 6.69
CA ALA A 166 8.86 10.00 7.68
C ALA A 166 7.37 9.80 7.38
N VAL A 167 6.56 9.75 8.45
CA VAL A 167 5.12 9.54 8.38
C VAL A 167 4.45 10.67 9.14
N GLU A 168 3.53 11.38 8.49
CA GLU A 168 2.56 12.25 9.15
C GLU A 168 1.17 11.61 8.99
N ARG A 169 0.36 11.62 10.03
CA ARG A 169 -0.88 10.83 10.09
C ARG A 169 -2.03 11.66 10.61
N TRP A 170 -3.20 11.49 10.01
CA TRP A 170 -4.48 12.00 10.49
C TRP A 170 -5.47 10.86 10.62
N VAL A 171 -5.89 10.57 11.86
CA VAL A 171 -6.92 9.56 12.14
C VAL A 171 -8.29 10.10 11.74
N ILE A 172 -9.06 9.25 11.06
CA ILE A 172 -10.40 9.60 10.58
C ILE A 172 -11.33 9.72 11.80
N PRO A 173 -12.02 10.84 12.01
CA PRO A 173 -12.81 11.04 13.22
C PRO A 173 -13.95 10.00 13.35
N PRO A 174 -14.07 9.35 14.52
CA PRO A 174 -15.10 8.36 14.75
C PRO A 174 -16.47 9.01 14.94
N GLY A 175 -17.53 8.29 14.56
CA GLY A 175 -18.88 8.79 14.74
C GLY A 175 -19.96 7.72 14.60
N PRO A 176 -21.19 7.99 15.07
CA PRO A 176 -22.31 7.07 14.92
C PRO A 176 -22.79 7.04 13.46
N ALA A 177 -23.03 5.83 12.93
CA ALA A 177 -23.46 5.57 11.54
C ALA A 177 -24.59 6.45 11.03
N GLU A 178 -25.57 6.73 11.89
CA GLU A 178 -26.78 7.46 11.55
C GLU A 178 -26.60 8.97 11.51
N SER A 179 -25.45 9.48 11.97
CA SER A 179 -25.16 10.91 11.96
C SER A 179 -24.64 11.35 10.60
N PRO A 180 -25.20 12.43 10.02
CA PRO A 180 -24.70 12.99 8.76
C PRO A 180 -23.30 13.63 8.91
N ASP A 181 -22.85 13.87 10.14
CA ASP A 181 -21.52 14.43 10.43
C ASP A 181 -20.45 13.34 10.58
N THR A 182 -20.85 12.06 10.61
CA THR A 182 -19.90 10.94 10.71
C THR A 182 -19.19 10.76 9.37
N ASP A 183 -17.88 10.59 9.45
CA ASP A 183 -17.07 10.37 8.26
C ASP A 183 -17.49 9.08 7.52
N PRO A 184 -17.80 9.14 6.22
CA PRO A 184 -18.07 7.96 5.42
C PRO A 184 -16.95 6.91 5.53
N CYS A 185 -15.69 7.33 5.47
CA CYS A 185 -14.56 6.40 5.55
C CYS A 185 -14.46 5.70 6.90
N TYR A 186 -14.88 6.35 7.98
CA TYR A 186 -14.97 5.69 9.29
C TYR A 186 -16.06 4.62 9.27
N TRP A 187 -17.27 4.94 8.80
CA TRP A 187 -18.40 4.01 8.84
C TRP A 187 -18.28 2.79 7.91
N PHE A 188 -17.63 2.95 6.75
CA PHE A 188 -17.46 1.82 5.84
C PHE A 188 -16.50 0.74 6.39
N GLU A 189 -15.66 1.07 7.38
CA GLU A 189 -14.82 0.16 8.19
C GLU A 189 -14.04 -0.92 7.40
N SER A 190 -13.78 -0.70 6.11
CA SER A 190 -13.15 -1.68 5.21
C SER A 190 -12.47 -1.00 4.03
N VAL A 191 -11.64 -0.03 4.36
CA VAL A 191 -10.71 0.60 3.42
C VAL A 191 -9.74 -0.47 2.89
N SER A 192 -9.56 -0.46 1.58
CA SER A 192 -8.73 -1.44 0.89
C SER A 192 -7.91 -0.86 -0.23
N GLY A 193 -8.20 0.34 -0.72
CA GLY A 193 -7.45 0.95 -1.81
C GLY A 193 -7.22 2.45 -1.59
N LEU A 194 -6.25 3.03 -2.26
CA LEU A 194 -5.93 4.45 -2.28
C LEU A 194 -5.26 4.79 -3.62
N GLY A 195 -5.75 5.79 -4.32
CA GLY A 195 -5.15 6.19 -5.59
C GLY A 195 -5.52 7.61 -6.00
N PHE A 196 -4.73 8.19 -6.89
CA PHE A 196 -5.09 9.46 -7.53
C PHE A 196 -5.78 9.21 -8.86
N ALA A 197 -6.83 9.98 -9.12
CA ALA A 197 -7.42 10.17 -10.45
C ALA A 197 -7.43 11.67 -10.74
N GLY A 198 -6.52 12.14 -11.60
CA GLY A 198 -6.14 13.54 -11.65
C GLY A 198 -5.68 14.06 -10.27
N ASP A 199 -6.29 15.16 -9.83
CA ASP A 199 -6.00 15.76 -8.51
C ASP A 199 -6.82 15.14 -7.36
N ASP A 200 -7.80 14.28 -7.66
CA ASP A 200 -8.66 13.65 -6.67
C ASP A 200 -7.96 12.45 -6.03
N LEU A 201 -7.68 12.53 -4.73
CA LEU A 201 -7.29 11.37 -3.95
C LEU A 201 -8.54 10.54 -3.61
N LEU A 202 -8.55 9.28 -4.01
CA LEU A 202 -9.68 8.37 -3.87
C LEU A 202 -9.32 7.21 -2.95
N LEU A 203 -10.21 6.94 -2.00
CA LEU A 203 -10.13 5.80 -1.08
C LEU A 203 -11.09 4.70 -1.54
N GLY A 204 -10.57 3.51 -1.77
CA GLY A 204 -11.32 2.34 -2.16
C GLY A 204 -11.86 1.56 -0.96
N VAL A 205 -13.14 1.19 -1.02
CA VAL A 205 -13.85 0.45 0.03
C VAL A 205 -14.31 -0.92 -0.49
N ARG A 206 -14.18 -1.95 0.35
CA ARG A 206 -14.67 -3.30 0.05
C ARG A 206 -16.20 -3.41 0.11
N GLY A 207 -16.74 -4.40 -0.58
CA GLY A 207 -18.17 -4.76 -0.51
C GLY A 207 -18.58 -5.55 0.75
N ALA A 208 -17.75 -5.55 1.79
CA ALA A 208 -18.06 -6.11 3.10
C ALA A 208 -17.61 -5.12 4.17
N GLY A 209 -18.54 -4.70 5.02
CA GLY A 209 -18.29 -3.92 6.21
C GLY A 209 -17.90 -4.79 7.40
N SER A 210 -17.74 -4.17 8.57
CA SER A 210 -17.35 -4.90 9.77
C SER A 210 -18.37 -5.98 10.16
N LYS A 211 -17.84 -7.03 10.81
CA LYS A 211 -18.62 -8.20 11.28
C LYS A 211 -19.31 -9.00 10.16
N GLY A 212 -18.90 -8.81 8.90
CA GLY A 212 -19.42 -9.53 7.75
C GLY A 212 -20.78 -9.04 7.26
N LEU A 213 -21.14 -7.79 7.59
CA LEU A 213 -22.30 -7.14 6.99
C LEU A 213 -21.95 -6.68 5.57
N LEU A 214 -22.79 -7.01 4.61
CA LEU A 214 -22.60 -6.57 3.23
C LEU A 214 -22.79 -5.05 3.16
N THR A 215 -21.84 -4.37 2.55
CA THR A 215 -21.87 -2.93 2.27
C THR A 215 -21.79 -2.70 0.77
N ASP A 216 -22.17 -1.50 0.34
CA ASP A 216 -21.93 -1.06 -1.03
C ASP A 216 -20.45 -0.69 -1.14
N GLY A 217 -19.67 -1.48 -1.88
CA GLY A 217 -18.30 -1.08 -2.18
C GLY A 217 -18.31 0.20 -2.99
N SER A 218 -17.37 1.08 -2.69
CA SER A 218 -17.40 2.45 -3.19
C SER A 218 -15.99 3.00 -3.35
N LEU A 219 -15.88 4.07 -4.13
CA LEU A 219 -14.77 5.01 -4.05
C LEU A 219 -15.25 6.23 -3.29
N LEU A 220 -14.42 6.70 -2.37
CA LEU A 220 -14.66 7.90 -1.58
C LEU A 220 -13.59 8.93 -1.95
N ARG A 221 -13.96 10.16 -2.27
CA ARG A 221 -13.00 11.24 -2.44
C ARG A 221 -12.52 11.70 -1.07
N VAL A 222 -11.20 11.80 -0.92
CA VAL A 222 -10.53 12.37 0.26
C VAL A 222 -10.42 13.88 0.06
N ARG A 223 -10.95 14.63 1.01
CA ARG A 223 -10.88 16.09 1.10
C ARG A 223 -9.55 16.50 1.72
N THR A 224 -8.52 16.57 0.89
CA THR A 224 -7.15 16.83 1.36
C THR A 224 -7.00 18.19 2.04
N GLU A 225 -7.87 19.15 1.75
CA GLU A 225 -7.88 20.46 2.39
C GLU A 225 -8.19 20.41 3.90
N VAL A 226 -8.81 19.31 4.38
CA VAL A 226 -9.09 19.12 5.81
C VAL A 226 -7.78 18.98 6.60
N PHE A 227 -6.73 18.44 5.98
CA PHE A 227 -5.45 18.23 6.64
C PHE A 227 -4.64 19.52 6.80
N ASP A 228 -4.91 20.55 5.98
CA ASP A 228 -4.31 21.88 6.13
C ASP A 228 -4.74 22.57 7.44
N GLU A 229 -5.85 22.13 8.05
CA GLU A 229 -6.30 22.58 9.37
C GLU A 229 -5.47 22.00 10.52
N GLY A 230 -4.67 20.97 10.25
CA GLY A 230 -3.89 20.23 11.23
C GLY A 230 -4.73 19.19 11.98
N HIS A 231 -4.46 19.03 13.27
CA HIS A 231 -5.08 18.03 14.13
C HIS A 231 -6.02 18.66 15.15
N CYS A 232 -7.03 17.89 15.54
CA CYS A 232 -8.03 18.29 16.51
C CYS A 232 -8.25 17.21 17.56
N VAL A 233 -8.58 17.65 18.78
CA VAL A 233 -9.00 16.74 19.84
C VAL A 233 -10.46 16.36 19.62
N HIS A 234 -10.73 15.07 19.43
CA HIS A 234 -12.09 14.59 19.29
C HIS A 234 -12.81 14.55 20.66
N PRO A 235 -14.07 15.03 20.78
CA PRO A 235 -14.74 15.10 22.09
C PRO A 235 -14.95 13.76 22.81
N SER A 236 -14.99 12.64 22.07
CA SER A 236 -15.12 11.30 22.65
C SER A 236 -13.79 10.66 23.03
N ASP A 237 -12.67 11.23 22.61
CA ASP A 237 -11.35 10.70 22.89
C ASP A 237 -10.96 10.96 24.35
N ILE A 238 -10.59 9.90 25.07
CA ILE A 238 -10.26 9.98 26.49
C ILE A 238 -8.83 10.48 26.69
N SER A 239 -7.93 10.19 25.74
CA SER A 239 -6.51 10.60 25.80
C SER A 239 -6.36 12.12 25.66
N GLN A 240 -7.28 12.76 24.93
CA GLN A 240 -7.26 14.18 24.58
C GLN A 240 -6.01 14.55 23.76
N ASP A 241 -5.56 13.62 22.90
CA ASP A 241 -4.35 13.77 22.10
C ASP A 241 -4.57 14.81 20.99
N PRO A 242 -3.83 15.94 21.01
CA PRO A 242 -4.01 17.00 20.04
C PRO A 242 -3.39 16.71 18.68
N LEU A 243 -2.69 15.59 18.50
CA LEU A 243 -1.98 15.22 17.27
C LEU A 243 -2.59 14.01 16.55
N TYR A 244 -3.77 13.55 16.99
CA TYR A 244 -4.30 12.26 16.55
C TYR A 244 -5.33 12.37 15.42
N TYR A 245 -6.46 13.05 15.65
CA TYR A 245 -7.58 13.09 14.69
C TYR A 245 -7.49 14.25 13.69
N ALA A 246 -8.03 14.03 12.49
CA ALA A 246 -8.36 15.11 11.56
C ALA A 246 -9.43 16.04 12.15
N CYS A 247 -9.46 17.30 11.70
CA CYS A 247 -10.37 18.31 12.24
C CYS A 247 -11.82 18.26 11.73
N GLY A 248 -12.10 17.47 10.69
CA GLY A 248 -13.43 17.38 10.11
C GLY A 248 -13.64 16.13 9.27
N THR A 249 -14.75 16.12 8.52
CA THR A 249 -15.08 15.05 7.58
C THR A 249 -14.08 15.03 6.43
N VAL A 250 -13.28 13.96 6.41
CA VAL A 250 -12.23 13.63 5.46
C VAL A 250 -12.83 13.11 4.16
N CYS A 251 -13.89 12.31 4.19
CA CYS A 251 -14.36 11.62 2.99
C CYS A 251 -15.74 12.03 2.49
N GLU A 252 -15.93 11.97 1.18
CA GLU A 252 -17.24 12.07 0.53
C GLU A 252 -17.45 10.94 -0.50
N PRO A 253 -18.67 10.41 -0.68
CA PRO A 253 -18.94 9.40 -1.71
C PRO A 253 -18.65 9.92 -3.12
N TRP A 254 -17.99 9.10 -3.94
CA TRP A 254 -17.59 9.47 -5.31
C TRP A 254 -18.13 8.51 -6.36
N CYS A 255 -18.00 7.20 -6.14
CA CYS A 255 -18.58 6.17 -7.02
C CYS A 255 -19.09 4.99 -6.19
N SER A 256 -20.14 4.32 -6.67
CA SER A 256 -20.63 3.06 -6.09
C SER A 256 -20.48 1.88 -7.06
N PHE A 257 -20.02 0.74 -6.53
CA PHE A 257 -19.95 -0.54 -7.23
C PHE A 257 -21.14 -1.45 -6.94
N GLY A 258 -22.03 -1.02 -6.02
CA GLY A 258 -23.17 -1.79 -5.54
C GLY A 258 -22.82 -2.80 -4.46
N ALA A 259 -23.86 -3.46 -3.96
CA ALA A 259 -23.75 -4.35 -2.81
C ALA A 259 -22.87 -5.57 -3.10
N SER A 260 -22.01 -5.92 -2.15
CA SER A 260 -21.16 -7.13 -2.17
C SER A 260 -20.06 -7.14 -3.24
N ILE A 261 -19.89 -6.05 -3.99
CA ILE A 261 -18.74 -5.84 -4.88
C ILE A 261 -17.97 -4.66 -4.31
N GLY A 262 -16.65 -4.76 -4.24
CA GLY A 262 -15.84 -3.61 -3.85
C GLY A 262 -14.37 -3.79 -4.18
N VAL A 263 -13.59 -2.80 -3.78
CA VAL A 263 -12.19 -2.69 -4.17
C VAL A 263 -11.37 -3.84 -3.58
N ALA A 264 -10.53 -4.46 -4.41
CA ALA A 264 -9.69 -5.57 -4.02
C ALA A 264 -8.46 -5.08 -3.27
N GLY A 265 -7.83 -3.98 -3.71
CA GLY A 265 -6.62 -3.47 -3.07
C GLY A 265 -6.10 -2.10 -3.54
N ASP A 266 -6.60 -1.54 -4.65
CA ASP A 266 -6.04 -0.29 -5.18
C ASP A 266 -7.01 0.46 -6.12
N VAL A 267 -6.72 1.73 -6.36
CA VAL A 267 -7.44 2.64 -7.25
C VAL A 267 -6.42 3.29 -8.19
N ILE A 268 -6.73 3.39 -9.47
CA ILE A 268 -5.84 4.01 -10.47
C ILE A 268 -6.64 4.98 -11.33
N GLU A 269 -6.00 6.01 -11.87
CA GLU A 269 -6.61 6.83 -12.92
C GLU A 269 -7.04 5.95 -14.11
N ASP A 270 -8.24 6.20 -14.63
CA ASP A 270 -8.71 5.49 -15.80
C ASP A 270 -7.85 5.81 -17.03
N ARG A 271 -7.86 4.90 -18.01
CA ARG A 271 -7.03 5.04 -19.22
C ARG A 271 -7.31 6.33 -20.01
N GLU A 272 -8.51 6.90 -19.92
CA GLU A 272 -8.91 8.10 -20.64
C GLU A 272 -8.56 9.39 -19.87
N GLY A 273 -8.14 9.28 -18.60
CA GLY A 273 -7.85 10.40 -17.71
C GLY A 273 -9.09 11.19 -17.31
N ILE A 274 -10.27 10.57 -17.31
CA ILE A 274 -11.56 11.24 -17.05
C ILE A 274 -12.24 10.78 -15.75
N GLY A 275 -11.58 9.91 -15.01
CA GLY A 275 -12.15 9.17 -13.90
C GLY A 275 -11.16 8.17 -13.33
N ALA A 276 -11.68 7.17 -12.64
CA ALA A 276 -10.90 6.21 -11.88
C ALA A 276 -11.33 4.79 -12.21
N SER A 277 -10.35 3.89 -12.22
CA SER A 277 -10.54 2.45 -12.31
C SER A 277 -10.12 1.79 -11.01
N ALA A 278 -10.78 0.70 -10.64
CA ALA A 278 -10.39 -0.11 -9.49
C ALA A 278 -10.49 -1.59 -9.83
N TRP A 279 -9.56 -2.37 -9.29
CA TRP A 279 -9.62 -3.82 -9.36
C TRP A 279 -10.65 -4.30 -8.33
N LEU A 280 -11.75 -4.89 -8.79
CA LEU A 280 -12.86 -5.27 -7.92
C LEU A 280 -12.88 -6.77 -7.63
N ARG A 281 -13.40 -7.10 -6.45
CA ARG A 281 -13.77 -8.47 -6.05
C ARG A 281 -15.16 -8.50 -5.47
N SER A 282 -15.72 -9.70 -5.38
CA SER A 282 -17.01 -9.90 -4.72
C SER A 282 -16.89 -10.67 -3.42
N GLU A 283 -17.84 -10.41 -2.53
CA GLU A 283 -18.08 -11.16 -1.29
C GLU A 283 -19.32 -12.06 -1.41
N ASP A 284 -20.01 -12.04 -2.56
CA ASP A 284 -21.18 -12.88 -2.87
C ASP A 284 -21.09 -13.44 -4.30
N GLU A 285 -21.02 -14.78 -4.43
CA GLU A 285 -20.98 -15.50 -5.71
C GLU A 285 -22.16 -15.15 -6.65
N GLN A 286 -23.29 -14.69 -6.11
CA GLN A 286 -24.43 -14.23 -6.91
C GLN A 286 -24.20 -12.88 -7.60
N ALA A 287 -23.37 -12.01 -7.01
CA ALA A 287 -23.04 -10.71 -7.57
C ALA A 287 -21.91 -10.84 -8.60
N MET A 288 -20.82 -11.52 -8.23
CA MET A 288 -19.73 -11.90 -9.13
C MET A 288 -19.01 -13.12 -8.55
N ALA A 289 -18.47 -13.99 -9.41
CA ALA A 289 -17.80 -15.21 -8.96
C ALA A 289 -16.67 -14.91 -7.96
N LEU A 290 -16.58 -15.66 -6.84
CA LEU A 290 -15.64 -15.34 -5.76
C LEU A 290 -14.17 -15.52 -6.16
N ALA A 291 -13.90 -16.23 -7.25
CA ALA A 291 -12.57 -16.43 -7.82
C ALA A 291 -12.25 -15.45 -8.97
N ARG A 292 -13.15 -14.51 -9.27
CA ARG A 292 -12.98 -13.49 -10.29
C ARG A 292 -12.57 -12.18 -9.64
N ASN A 293 -11.57 -11.53 -10.24
CA ASN A 293 -11.39 -10.11 -10.08
C ASN A 293 -11.53 -9.42 -11.43
N GLU A 294 -12.02 -8.19 -11.42
CA GLU A 294 -12.34 -7.46 -12.65
C GLU A 294 -12.10 -5.96 -12.48
N LEU A 295 -11.55 -5.32 -13.51
CA LEU A 295 -11.42 -3.87 -13.57
C LEU A 295 -12.76 -3.23 -13.91
N TRP A 296 -13.16 -2.27 -13.09
CA TRP A 296 -14.32 -1.43 -13.33
C TRP A 296 -13.91 0.02 -13.23
N SER A 297 -14.54 0.88 -14.02
CA SER A 297 -14.25 2.30 -14.09
C SER A 297 -15.48 3.14 -13.76
N CYS A 298 -15.26 4.30 -13.15
CA CYS A 298 -16.27 5.33 -12.99
C CYS A 298 -15.73 6.64 -13.54
N GLN A 299 -16.56 7.35 -14.31
CA GLN A 299 -16.26 8.72 -14.71
C GLN A 299 -16.37 9.64 -13.51
N ALA A 300 -15.56 10.71 -13.49
CA ALA A 300 -15.64 11.71 -12.43
C ALA A 300 -17.08 12.29 -12.35
N PRO A 301 -17.73 12.23 -11.17
CA PRO A 301 -19.06 12.78 -10.98
C PRO A 301 -19.03 14.31 -10.96
N ASP A 302 -20.17 14.92 -11.31
CA ASP A 302 -20.40 16.32 -11.00
C ASP A 302 -20.42 16.54 -9.46
N PRO A 303 -20.05 17.72 -8.94
CA PRO A 303 -20.03 17.97 -7.51
C PRO A 303 -21.37 17.71 -6.82
N GLY A 304 -21.36 16.80 -5.84
CA GLY A 304 -22.55 16.39 -5.07
C GLY A 304 -23.32 15.21 -5.65
N ASP A 305 -22.92 14.71 -6.82
CA ASP A 305 -23.43 13.46 -7.40
C ASP A 305 -22.51 12.27 -7.10
N ILE A 306 -23.03 11.06 -7.30
CA ILE A 306 -22.29 9.80 -7.15
C ILE A 306 -22.27 9.12 -8.52
N ALA A 307 -21.09 8.75 -8.99
CA ALA A 307 -20.94 8.06 -10.27
C ALA A 307 -21.39 6.60 -10.20
N ASP A 308 -21.92 6.11 -11.32
CA ASP A 308 -22.18 4.69 -11.54
C ASP A 308 -20.95 4.03 -12.15
N ALA A 309 -20.53 2.90 -11.58
CA ALA A 309 -19.42 2.12 -12.13
C ALA A 309 -19.83 1.31 -13.37
N VAL A 310 -18.88 1.11 -14.28
CA VAL A 310 -19.04 0.31 -15.50
C VAL A 310 -17.92 -0.74 -15.58
N PRO A 311 -18.22 -2.02 -15.85
CA PRO A 311 -17.19 -3.03 -16.04
C PRO A 311 -16.39 -2.79 -17.32
N ASP A 312 -15.07 -2.81 -17.22
CA ASP A 312 -14.17 -2.68 -18.37
C ASP A 312 -14.04 -3.99 -19.16
N ASN A 313 -14.57 -5.08 -18.59
CA ASN A 313 -14.48 -6.46 -19.10
C ASN A 313 -13.03 -6.95 -19.20
N VAL A 314 -12.17 -6.47 -18.29
CA VAL A 314 -10.81 -6.93 -18.07
C VAL A 314 -10.81 -7.69 -16.75
N PHE A 315 -10.61 -9.01 -16.79
CA PHE A 315 -10.73 -9.83 -15.59
C PHE A 315 -9.67 -10.93 -15.53
N LEU A 316 -9.37 -11.34 -14.30
CA LEU A 316 -8.59 -12.52 -14.00
C LEU A 316 -9.53 -13.53 -13.34
N ASP A 317 -9.75 -14.65 -14.02
CA ASP A 317 -10.43 -15.80 -13.45
C ASP A 317 -9.41 -16.69 -12.70
N GLU A 318 -9.91 -17.54 -11.81
CA GLU A 318 -9.09 -18.50 -11.04
C GLU A 318 -8.13 -17.86 -10.02
N VAL A 319 -8.47 -16.68 -9.51
CA VAL A 319 -7.71 -16.03 -8.45
C VAL A 319 -7.78 -16.84 -7.15
N ILE A 320 -6.63 -17.13 -6.57
CA ILE A 320 -6.54 -17.80 -5.27
C ILE A 320 -6.82 -16.75 -4.19
N ARG A 321 -7.85 -16.99 -3.37
CA ARG A 321 -8.16 -16.13 -2.21
C ARG A 321 -6.95 -16.03 -1.29
N GLY A 322 -6.55 -14.79 -0.95
CA GLY A 322 -5.36 -14.47 -0.18
C GLY A 322 -4.12 -14.13 -1.02
N ASP A 323 -4.16 -14.36 -2.35
CA ASP A 323 -3.17 -13.99 -3.37
C ASP A 323 -3.86 -13.27 -4.55
N GLU A 324 -4.86 -12.45 -4.26
CA GLU A 324 -5.47 -11.56 -5.24
C GLU A 324 -4.49 -10.47 -5.71
N ILE A 325 -4.77 -9.86 -6.86
CA ILE A 325 -4.16 -8.57 -7.21
C ILE A 325 -4.70 -7.55 -6.21
N ASP A 326 -3.81 -7.05 -5.36
CA ASP A 326 -4.10 -6.12 -4.25
C ASP A 326 -3.49 -4.74 -4.55
N ALA A 327 -2.86 -4.55 -5.71
CA ALA A 327 -2.17 -3.32 -6.05
C ALA A 327 -2.15 -3.07 -7.56
N LEU A 328 -2.25 -1.81 -7.98
CA LEU A 328 -2.24 -1.36 -9.37
C LEU A 328 -1.24 -0.21 -9.55
N ALA A 329 -0.50 -0.21 -10.65
CA ALA A 329 0.34 0.92 -11.02
C ALA A 329 0.49 0.99 -12.53
N ARG A 330 0.67 2.18 -13.07
CA ARG A 330 0.89 2.38 -14.50
C ARG A 330 2.34 2.82 -14.73
N VAL A 331 3.02 2.17 -15.67
CA VAL A 331 4.42 2.48 -16.02
C VAL A 331 4.53 2.48 -17.53
N GLY A 332 5.02 3.58 -18.10
CA GLY A 332 5.08 3.75 -19.56
C GLY A 332 3.70 3.68 -20.23
N GLY A 333 2.63 4.02 -19.50
CA GLY A 333 1.24 3.91 -19.96
C GLY A 333 0.63 2.51 -19.90
N GLU A 334 1.40 1.47 -19.59
CA GLU A 334 0.89 0.11 -19.39
C GLU A 334 0.46 -0.10 -17.93
N LEU A 335 -0.70 -0.74 -17.73
CA LEU A 335 -1.21 -1.07 -16.40
C LEU A 335 -0.59 -2.39 -15.90
N TYR A 336 -0.11 -2.36 -14.67
CA TYR A 336 0.42 -3.51 -13.95
C TYR A 336 -0.40 -3.77 -12.70
N GLY A 337 -0.68 -5.04 -12.43
CA GLY A 337 -1.28 -5.51 -11.19
C GLY A 337 -0.28 -6.36 -10.41
N LEU A 338 -0.15 -6.12 -9.11
CA LEU A 338 0.72 -6.90 -8.23
C LEU A 338 -0.14 -7.70 -7.25
N SER A 339 0.12 -9.01 -7.15
CA SER A 339 -0.56 -9.84 -6.16
C SER A 339 0.09 -9.72 -4.79
N VAL A 340 -0.68 -10.09 -3.78
CA VAL A 340 -0.22 -10.09 -2.39
C VAL A 340 1.07 -10.90 -2.18
N LEU A 341 1.27 -11.99 -2.93
CA LEU A 341 2.47 -12.83 -2.85
C LEU A 341 3.55 -12.48 -3.87
N GLY A 342 3.42 -11.37 -4.60
CA GLY A 342 4.47 -10.84 -5.47
C GLY A 342 4.40 -11.26 -6.94
N LYS A 343 3.32 -11.91 -7.39
CA LYS A 343 3.14 -12.13 -8.83
C LYS A 343 2.84 -10.80 -9.50
N VAL A 344 3.48 -10.55 -10.64
CA VAL A 344 3.28 -9.32 -11.41
C VAL A 344 2.52 -9.67 -12.68
N TYR A 345 1.43 -8.95 -12.91
CA TYR A 345 0.59 -9.09 -14.09
C TYR A 345 0.65 -7.82 -14.92
N ARG A 346 0.84 -7.96 -16.22
CA ARG A 346 0.56 -6.89 -17.18
C ARG A 346 -0.91 -7.00 -17.60
N ILE A 347 -1.61 -5.88 -17.53
CA ILE A 347 -3.04 -5.76 -17.81
C ILE A 347 -3.19 -4.93 -19.10
N ASP A 348 -3.52 -5.61 -20.20
CA ASP A 348 -3.83 -4.95 -21.46
C ASP A 348 -5.32 -4.61 -21.47
N GLU A 349 -5.65 -3.35 -21.20
CA GLU A 349 -7.02 -2.83 -21.14
C GLU A 349 -7.72 -2.83 -22.52
N GLU A 350 -6.96 -2.80 -23.62
CA GLU A 350 -7.51 -2.80 -24.99
C GLU A 350 -7.84 -4.21 -25.46
N ALA A 351 -6.87 -5.11 -25.35
CA ALA A 351 -7.04 -6.52 -25.69
C ALA A 351 -7.88 -7.26 -24.65
N ARG A 352 -8.02 -6.68 -23.44
CA ARG A 352 -8.70 -7.24 -22.26
C ARG A 352 -8.07 -8.54 -21.81
N ILE A 353 -6.74 -8.52 -21.70
CA ILE A 353 -5.92 -9.68 -21.36
C ILE A 353 -5.07 -9.35 -20.15
N VAL A 354 -5.11 -10.23 -19.15
CA VAL A 354 -4.22 -10.22 -18.00
C VAL A 354 -3.16 -11.31 -18.20
N THR A 355 -1.89 -10.95 -18.15
CA THR A 355 -0.77 -11.89 -18.34
C THR A 355 0.22 -11.77 -17.19
N GLN A 356 0.53 -12.86 -16.51
CA GLN A 356 1.63 -12.87 -15.55
C GLN A 356 2.97 -12.68 -16.29
N VAL A 357 3.76 -11.68 -15.89
CA VAL A 357 5.02 -11.31 -16.53
C VAL A 357 6.24 -11.44 -15.60
N ASP A 358 6.02 -11.51 -14.29
CA ASP A 358 7.09 -11.67 -13.30
C ASP A 358 6.59 -12.35 -12.01
N ASP A 359 7.53 -12.72 -11.14
CA ASP A 359 7.30 -13.23 -9.79
C ASP A 359 8.41 -12.74 -8.83
N LEU A 360 8.03 -11.78 -7.97
CA LEU A 360 8.92 -11.18 -6.98
C LEU A 360 9.05 -12.05 -5.72
N GLY A 361 8.11 -12.96 -5.46
CA GLY A 361 8.07 -13.76 -4.23
C GLY A 361 9.41 -14.45 -3.90
N PRO A 362 10.09 -15.10 -4.86
CA PRO A 362 11.39 -15.73 -4.65
C PRO A 362 12.55 -14.79 -4.28
N LEU A 363 12.41 -13.48 -4.48
CA LEU A 363 13.42 -12.48 -4.09
C LEU A 363 13.39 -12.17 -2.59
N PHE A 364 12.33 -12.58 -1.90
CA PHE A 364 12.14 -12.43 -0.47
C PHE A 364 12.38 -13.77 0.24
N PRO A 365 12.73 -13.76 1.55
CA PRO A 365 12.76 -14.96 2.37
C PRO A 365 11.43 -15.72 2.36
N GLU A 366 11.39 -16.94 2.89
CA GLU A 366 10.16 -17.74 2.91
C GLU A 366 9.02 -16.99 3.61
N GLN A 367 7.94 -16.75 2.88
CA GLN A 367 6.80 -15.91 3.27
C GLN A 367 7.13 -14.41 3.48
N GLY A 368 8.35 -13.94 3.24
CA GLY A 368 8.84 -12.59 3.51
C GLY A 368 8.15 -11.44 2.74
N LEU A 369 7.23 -11.75 1.82
CA LEU A 369 6.44 -10.76 1.07
C LEU A 369 4.95 -10.86 1.41
N ARG A 370 4.36 -9.72 1.77
CA ARG A 370 2.91 -9.50 1.82
C ARG A 370 2.63 -8.11 1.28
N LEU A 371 2.49 -8.02 -0.04
CA LEU A 371 2.18 -6.77 -0.72
C LEU A 371 0.77 -6.31 -0.34
N ARG A 372 0.60 -5.01 -0.09
CA ARG A 372 -0.71 -4.43 0.25
C ARG A 372 -1.12 -3.25 -0.61
N GLY A 373 -0.15 -2.58 -1.22
CA GLY A 373 -0.41 -1.41 -2.03
C GLY A 373 0.76 -1.11 -2.95
N ALA A 374 0.46 -0.49 -4.09
CA ALA A 374 1.48 0.01 -4.98
C ALA A 374 0.99 1.30 -5.64
N THR A 375 1.93 2.09 -6.15
CA THR A 375 1.58 3.27 -6.92
C THR A 375 2.68 3.56 -7.93
N GLU A 376 2.33 4.26 -8.99
CA GLU A 376 3.33 4.77 -9.92
C GLU A 376 4.09 5.93 -9.28
N VAL A 377 5.39 5.98 -9.50
CA VAL A 377 6.24 7.09 -9.05
C VAL A 377 7.24 7.46 -10.14
N VAL A 378 7.70 8.71 -10.10
CA VAL A 378 8.81 9.17 -10.94
C VAL A 378 10.03 9.43 -10.08
N VAL A 379 11.04 8.58 -10.22
CA VAL A 379 12.33 8.73 -9.54
C VAL A 379 13.29 9.54 -10.43
N PRO A 380 13.88 10.64 -9.93
CA PRO A 380 14.80 11.45 -10.71
C PRO A 380 16.02 10.64 -11.19
N SER A 381 16.40 10.80 -12.46
CA SER A 381 17.70 10.36 -12.93
C SER A 381 18.79 11.31 -12.40
N GLU A 382 19.88 10.77 -11.84
CA GLU A 382 21.03 11.56 -11.40
C GLU A 382 21.65 12.47 -12.49
#